data_AF-A0AAN0JYD5-F1
#
_entry.id   AF-A0AAN0JYD5-F1
#
_cell.length_a   1.000
_cell.length_b   1.000
_cell.length_c   1.000
_cell.angle_alpha   90.00
_cell.angle_beta   90.00
_cell.angle_gamma   90.00
#
_symmetry.space_group_name_H-M   'P 1'
#
loop_
_entity.id
_entity.type
_entity.pdbx_description
1 polymer ?
#
loop_
_entity_poly.entity_id
_entity_poly.type
_entity_poly.pdbx_seq_one_letter_code
_entity_poly.pdbx_strand_id
1 'polypeptide(L)'
;IQDRAAEDAVVEELTISTDSNTAGAFAPNPAMPKQHPSSYMIEDEDLSEAASKLTETDVAQLLKRMGLHDSAEFVQTTGISGDIVYSLLTMPSPDLKELQIPNRIYELRFQVQFKRLLEKKELEHVFSSELLAQFLMENKRFSQYAKVVRENELDGEMLLLASDDVYRDLGISSLYQVLIKKELEKKLKDF
;
A
#
# COMPACT_ATOMS: atom_id res chain seq x y z
N ILE A 1 -66.58 -35.31 19.67
CA ILE A 1 -66.02 -34.37 20.66
C ILE A 1 -65.02 -33.54 19.86
N GLN A 2 -65.53 -32.47 19.22
CA GLN A 2 -65.43 -31.07 19.69
C GLN A 2 -64.05 -30.49 19.33
N ASP A 3 -63.87 -29.28 18.84
CA ASP A 3 -64.72 -28.15 18.46
C ASP A 3 -63.72 -27.13 17.85
N ARG A 4 -64.16 -26.35 16.84
CA ARG A 4 -63.98 -24.88 16.63
C ARG A 4 -62.61 -24.21 16.93
N ALA A 5 -62.12 -23.19 16.23
CA ALA A 5 -62.66 -22.16 15.33
C ALA A 5 -61.41 -21.52 14.63
N ALA A 6 -61.42 -21.19 13.33
CA ALA A 6 -62.09 -20.06 12.67
C ALA A 6 -61.65 -18.69 13.21
N GLU A 7 -61.01 -17.90 12.35
CA GLU A 7 -61.26 -16.47 12.05
C GLU A 7 -60.19 -16.04 11.03
N ASP A 8 -60.57 -15.83 9.77
CA ASP A 8 -61.00 -14.54 9.18
C ASP A 8 -59.76 -13.70 8.80
N ALA A 9 -59.64 -13.06 7.64
CA ALA A 9 -60.58 -12.67 6.61
C ALA A 9 -59.83 -12.62 5.25
N VAL A 10 -60.43 -12.97 4.11
CA VAL A 10 -61.07 -12.06 3.11
C VAL A 10 -60.13 -10.86 2.76
N VAL A 11 -59.79 -10.50 1.53
CA VAL A 11 -60.65 -10.06 0.42
C VAL A 11 -59.76 -9.77 -0.82
N GLU A 12 -60.26 -10.22 -1.97
CA GLU A 12 -60.19 -9.72 -3.36
C GLU A 12 -58.91 -9.12 -3.99
N GLU A 13 -58.72 -9.58 -5.24
CA GLU A 13 -58.03 -8.87 -6.32
C GLU A 13 -58.47 -7.41 -6.42
N LEU A 14 -57.49 -6.52 -6.60
CA LEU A 14 -57.70 -5.21 -7.22
C LEU A 14 -56.52 -4.93 -8.16
N THR A 15 -56.78 -5.11 -9.44
CA THR A 15 -55.98 -4.55 -10.54
C THR A 15 -56.03 -3.03 -10.49
N ILE A 16 -54.87 -2.37 -10.56
CA ILE A 16 -54.78 -0.95 -10.93
C ILE A 16 -53.67 -0.79 -11.97
N SER A 17 -54.07 -0.52 -13.20
CA SER A 17 -53.26 0.25 -14.16
C SER A 17 -53.56 1.72 -13.95
N THR A 18 -52.52 2.57 -13.92
CA THR A 18 -52.35 3.71 -14.85
C THR A 18 -51.06 4.48 -14.56
N ASP A 19 -50.36 4.74 -15.65
CA ASP A 19 -49.33 5.74 -15.97
C ASP A 19 -49.12 6.95 -15.03
N SER A 20 -47.85 7.32 -14.80
CA SER A 20 -47.28 8.61 -15.21
C SER A 20 -45.92 8.92 -14.55
N ASN A 21 -44.96 9.31 -15.39
CA ASN A 21 -43.81 10.18 -15.14
C ASN A 21 -43.26 10.28 -13.71
N THR A 22 -42.07 9.70 -13.51
CA THR A 22 -41.01 10.45 -12.83
C THR A 22 -39.70 10.09 -13.52
N ALA A 23 -39.09 11.08 -14.17
CA ALA A 23 -37.69 11.03 -14.55
C ALA A 23 -36.89 10.86 -13.25
N GLY A 24 -36.65 9.61 -12.87
CA GLY A 24 -35.69 9.26 -11.85
C GLY A 24 -34.34 9.67 -12.38
N ALA A 25 -33.83 10.80 -11.89
CA ALA A 25 -32.42 11.12 -11.98
C ALA A 25 -31.65 9.88 -11.52
N PHE A 26 -30.96 9.21 -12.44
CA PHE A 26 -29.85 8.36 -12.06
C PHE A 26 -28.87 9.29 -11.35
N ALA A 27 -28.91 9.27 -10.02
CA ALA A 27 -27.76 9.73 -9.27
C ALA A 27 -26.58 8.95 -9.85
N PRO A 28 -25.55 9.60 -10.42
CA PRO A 28 -24.34 8.88 -10.70
C PRO A 28 -23.94 8.26 -9.37
N ASN A 29 -23.73 6.94 -9.36
CA ASN A 29 -22.97 6.32 -8.28
C ASN A 29 -21.82 7.28 -7.98
N PRO A 30 -21.64 7.76 -6.73
CA PRO A 30 -20.42 8.49 -6.43
C PRO A 30 -19.32 7.55 -6.88
N ALA A 31 -18.57 7.96 -7.92
CA ALA A 31 -17.43 7.22 -8.36
C ALA A 31 -16.64 6.99 -7.07
N MET A 32 -16.51 5.73 -6.65
CA MET A 32 -15.53 5.41 -5.64
C MET A 32 -14.26 6.11 -6.12
N PRO A 33 -13.63 6.97 -5.31
CA PRO A 33 -12.35 7.51 -5.72
C PRO A 33 -11.52 6.29 -6.08
N LYS A 34 -11.14 6.19 -7.37
CA LYS A 34 -10.14 5.22 -7.78
C LYS A 34 -8.98 5.51 -6.85
N GLN A 35 -8.69 4.60 -5.92
CA GLN A 35 -7.54 4.75 -5.04
C GLN A 35 -6.37 4.95 -5.99
N HIS A 36 -5.86 6.17 -6.04
CA HIS A 36 -4.62 6.44 -6.72
C HIS A 36 -3.60 5.52 -6.04
N PRO A 37 -2.80 4.74 -6.79
CA PRO A 37 -1.64 4.12 -6.16
C PRO A 37 -0.87 5.29 -5.55
N SER A 38 -0.74 5.27 -4.21
CA SER A 38 -0.09 6.38 -3.51
C SER A 38 1.35 6.41 -3.99
N SER A 39 1.65 7.32 -4.90
CA SER A 39 3.02 7.56 -5.30
C SER A 39 3.76 8.05 -4.07
N TYR A 40 4.68 7.23 -3.56
CA TYR A 40 5.47 7.58 -2.38
C TYR A 40 6.42 8.75 -2.66
N MET A 41 6.83 8.89 -3.92
CA MET A 41 7.55 10.05 -4.42
C MET A 41 6.57 11.01 -5.09
N ILE A 42 6.61 12.26 -4.65
CA ILE A 42 5.91 13.38 -5.27
C ILE A 42 6.97 14.23 -5.96
N GLU A 43 6.62 14.87 -7.07
CA GLU A 43 7.50 15.82 -7.74
C GLU A 43 7.95 16.92 -6.77
N ASP A 44 9.26 17.01 -6.61
CA ASP A 44 10.00 17.94 -5.77
C ASP A 44 11.30 18.33 -6.51
N GLU A 45 11.58 19.62 -6.62
CA GLU A 45 12.74 20.13 -7.36
C GLU A 45 14.07 19.73 -6.72
N ASP A 46 14.15 19.75 -5.38
CA ASP A 46 15.37 19.40 -4.65
C ASP A 46 15.66 17.89 -4.79
N LEU A 47 14.63 17.06 -4.70
CA LEU A 47 14.77 15.61 -4.89
C LEU A 47 15.10 15.26 -6.35
N SER A 48 14.55 15.99 -7.32
CA SER A 48 14.90 15.84 -8.73
C SER A 48 16.37 16.19 -8.98
N GLU A 49 16.86 17.29 -8.40
CA GLU A 49 18.27 17.67 -8.52
C GLU A 49 19.18 16.64 -7.85
N ALA A 50 18.81 16.14 -6.67
CA ALA A 50 19.54 15.08 -6.00
C ALA A 50 19.61 13.80 -6.85
N ALA A 51 18.49 13.43 -7.48
CA ALA A 51 18.39 12.24 -8.32
C ALA A 51 19.29 12.33 -9.57
N SER A 52 19.40 13.52 -10.17
CA SER A 52 20.27 13.77 -11.33
C SER A 52 21.76 13.56 -11.05
N LYS A 53 22.16 13.54 -9.77
CA LYS A 53 23.55 13.31 -9.35
C LYS A 53 23.85 11.84 -9.10
N LEU A 54 22.84 10.97 -9.06
CA LEU A 54 23.02 9.54 -8.86
C LEU A 54 23.24 8.83 -10.19
N THR A 55 24.34 8.09 -10.27
CA THR A 55 24.67 7.23 -11.41
C THR A 55 23.91 5.91 -11.36
N GLU A 56 23.93 5.17 -12.47
CA GLU A 56 23.47 3.78 -12.52
C GLU A 56 24.22 2.88 -11.51
N THR A 57 25.48 3.22 -11.20
CA THR A 57 26.25 2.51 -10.17
C THR A 57 25.66 2.73 -8.78
N ASP A 58 25.23 3.95 -8.46
CA ASP A 58 24.63 4.27 -7.16
C ASP A 58 23.27 3.57 -6.99
N VAL A 59 22.43 3.60 -8.02
CA VAL A 59 21.12 2.89 -8.03
C VAL A 59 21.33 1.39 -7.88
N ALA A 60 22.27 0.80 -8.62
CA ALA A 60 22.58 -0.62 -8.52
C ALA A 60 23.16 -1.02 -7.15
N GLN A 61 23.95 -0.15 -6.52
CA GLN A 61 24.44 -0.39 -5.16
C GLN A 61 23.28 -0.44 -4.15
N LEU A 62 22.29 0.44 -4.28
CA LEU A 62 21.09 0.40 -3.45
C LEU A 62 20.35 -0.94 -3.60
N LEU A 63 20.09 -1.38 -4.83
CA LEU A 63 19.46 -2.67 -5.12
C LEU A 63 20.26 -3.86 -4.56
N LYS A 64 21.60 -3.86 -4.69
CA LYS A 64 22.48 -4.88 -4.12
C LYS A 64 22.36 -4.96 -2.59
N ARG A 65 22.25 -3.83 -1.89
CA ARG A 65 22.04 -3.81 -0.43
C ARG A 65 20.72 -4.46 -0.01
N MET A 66 19.72 -4.44 -0.89
CA MET A 66 18.43 -5.10 -0.67
C MET A 66 18.42 -6.58 -1.08
N GLY A 67 19.56 -7.14 -1.52
CA GLY A 67 19.65 -8.50 -2.05
C GLY A 67 19.10 -8.68 -3.47
N LEU A 68 18.79 -7.58 -4.17
CA LEU A 68 18.23 -7.59 -5.53
C LEU A 68 19.35 -7.55 -6.59
N HIS A 69 20.14 -8.63 -6.65
CA HIS A 69 21.32 -8.71 -7.50
C HIS A 69 20.99 -8.63 -9.00
N ASP A 70 19.97 -9.35 -9.46
CA ASP A 70 19.56 -9.38 -10.88
C ASP A 70 19.05 -8.00 -11.33
N SER A 71 18.22 -7.35 -10.50
CA SER A 71 17.76 -5.98 -10.73
C SER A 71 18.92 -4.98 -10.79
N ALA A 72 19.93 -5.16 -9.92
CA ALA A 72 21.11 -4.32 -9.91
C ALA A 72 21.99 -4.51 -11.16
N GLU A 73 22.16 -5.75 -11.63
CA GLU A 73 22.85 -6.04 -12.89
C GLU A 73 22.10 -5.41 -14.06
N PHE A 74 20.78 -5.60 -14.12
CA PHE A 74 19.93 -4.99 -15.13
C PHE A 74 20.15 -3.48 -15.21
N VAL A 75 19.99 -2.76 -14.08
CA VAL A 75 20.19 -1.30 -13.98
C VAL A 75 21.58 -0.88 -14.50
N GLN A 76 22.64 -1.62 -14.16
CA GLN A 76 24.00 -1.31 -14.64
C GLN A 76 24.12 -1.51 -16.16
N THR A 77 23.57 -2.61 -16.69
CA THR A 77 23.68 -2.92 -18.12
C THR A 77 22.86 -2.00 -19.00
N THR A 78 21.72 -1.50 -18.51
CA THR A 78 20.82 -0.61 -19.26
C THR A 78 21.12 0.87 -19.02
N GLY A 79 22.03 1.21 -18.10
CA GLY A 79 22.38 2.60 -17.79
C GLY A 79 21.25 3.38 -17.13
N ILE A 80 20.48 2.75 -16.23
CA ILE A 80 19.37 3.42 -15.53
C ILE A 80 19.94 4.26 -14.38
N SER A 81 20.03 5.56 -14.59
CA SER A 81 20.49 6.56 -13.61
C SER A 81 19.37 7.01 -12.65
N GLY A 82 19.73 7.76 -11.61
CA GLY A 82 18.77 8.19 -10.58
C GLY A 82 17.66 9.11 -11.09
N ASP A 83 17.93 9.97 -12.07
CA ASP A 83 16.92 10.82 -12.72
C ASP A 83 15.85 10.00 -13.47
N ILE A 84 16.25 8.90 -14.14
CA ILE A 84 15.31 7.96 -14.78
C ILE A 84 14.44 7.29 -13.72
N VAL A 85 15.05 6.79 -12.65
CA VAL A 85 14.31 6.19 -11.53
C VAL A 85 13.34 7.19 -10.91
N TYR A 86 13.80 8.41 -10.63
CA TYR A 86 12.97 9.45 -10.05
C TYR A 86 11.78 9.79 -10.93
N SER A 87 12.02 9.97 -12.23
CA SER A 87 10.96 10.23 -13.22
C SER A 87 9.93 9.10 -13.28
N LEU A 88 10.36 7.84 -13.21
CA LEU A 88 9.46 6.69 -13.11
C LEU A 88 8.64 6.75 -11.82
N LEU A 89 9.29 7.02 -10.69
CA LEU A 89 8.67 7.02 -9.37
C LEU A 89 7.70 8.18 -9.10
N THR A 90 7.78 9.27 -9.85
CA THR A 90 6.84 10.40 -9.74
C THR A 90 5.63 10.27 -10.68
N MET A 91 5.58 9.23 -11.51
CA MET A 91 4.41 8.98 -12.37
C MET A 91 3.17 8.62 -11.55
N PRO A 92 1.94 8.93 -12.03
CA PRO A 92 0.69 8.61 -11.31
C PRO A 92 0.42 7.12 -11.04
N SER A 93 1.23 6.21 -11.58
CA SER A 93 1.18 4.75 -11.40
C SER A 93 2.53 4.15 -11.82
N PRO A 94 3.57 4.24 -10.96
CA PRO A 94 4.89 3.73 -11.31
C PRO A 94 4.84 2.20 -11.48
N ASP A 95 5.35 1.69 -12.61
CA ASP A 95 5.52 0.24 -12.81
C ASP A 95 6.99 -0.14 -12.56
N LEU A 96 7.27 -0.55 -11.32
CA LEU A 96 8.62 -0.93 -10.92
C LEU A 96 9.06 -2.30 -11.42
N LYS A 97 8.21 -3.03 -12.15
CA LYS A 97 8.64 -4.21 -12.91
C LYS A 97 9.63 -3.85 -14.01
N GLU A 98 9.61 -2.61 -14.48
CA GLU A 98 10.60 -2.11 -15.43
C GLU A 98 12.02 -2.14 -14.86
N LEU A 99 12.18 -2.10 -13.52
CA LEU A 99 13.46 -2.27 -12.83
C LEU A 99 13.74 -3.73 -12.44
N GLN A 100 12.91 -4.68 -12.89
CA GLN A 100 12.95 -6.09 -12.52
C GLN A 100 12.87 -6.34 -11.01
N ILE A 101 12.14 -5.50 -10.27
CA ILE A 101 11.91 -5.70 -8.84
C ILE A 101 10.81 -6.78 -8.69
N PRO A 102 11.03 -7.86 -7.90
CA PRO A 102 10.26 -9.09 -8.04
C PRO A 102 8.85 -9.03 -7.45
N ASN A 103 8.58 -8.16 -6.48
CA ASN A 103 7.26 -8.02 -5.87
C ASN A 103 7.06 -6.65 -5.20
N ARG A 104 5.81 -6.35 -4.86
CA ARG A 104 5.37 -5.07 -4.28
C ARG A 104 6.03 -4.72 -2.93
N ILE A 105 6.45 -5.72 -2.16
CA ILE A 105 7.11 -5.49 -0.88
C ILE A 105 8.52 -4.92 -1.13
N TYR A 106 9.27 -5.50 -2.07
CA TYR A 106 10.55 -4.95 -2.50
C TYR A 106 10.41 -3.62 -3.24
N GLU A 107 9.34 -3.44 -4.03
CA GLU A 107 9.03 -2.15 -4.66
C GLU A 107 8.84 -1.04 -3.62
N LEU A 108 8.03 -1.29 -2.58
CA LEU A 108 7.85 -0.35 -1.46
C LEU A 108 9.19 -0.03 -0.78
N ARG A 109 9.98 -1.06 -0.47
CA ARG A 109 11.29 -0.86 0.17
C ARG A 109 12.21 0.00 -0.69
N PHE A 110 12.27 -0.27 -1.98
CA PHE A 110 13.09 0.47 -2.92
C PHE A 110 12.65 1.93 -2.99
N GLN A 111 11.34 2.18 -3.12
CA GLN A 111 10.78 3.53 -3.13
C GLN A 111 11.17 4.32 -1.88
N VAL A 112 10.98 3.72 -0.69
CA VAL A 112 11.31 4.34 0.60
C VAL A 112 12.79 4.63 0.71
N GLN A 113 13.64 3.64 0.45
CA GLN A 113 15.08 3.80 0.61
C GLN A 113 15.69 4.73 -0.46
N PHE A 114 15.16 4.72 -1.68
CA PHE A 114 15.59 5.64 -2.73
C PHE A 114 15.30 7.09 -2.35
N LYS A 115 14.09 7.39 -1.85
CA LYS A 115 13.80 8.74 -1.35
C LYS A 115 14.70 9.14 -0.18
N ARG A 116 14.92 8.25 0.79
CA ARG A 116 15.83 8.53 1.92
C ARG A 116 17.25 8.81 1.44
N LEU A 117 17.72 8.09 0.43
CA LEU A 117 19.01 8.35 -0.21
C LEU A 117 19.07 9.77 -0.81
N LEU A 118 18.03 10.19 -1.54
CA LEU A 118 17.92 11.54 -2.10
C LEU A 118 17.90 12.62 -1.01
N GLU A 119 17.17 12.36 0.08
CA GLU A 119 17.10 13.22 1.26
C GLU A 119 18.36 13.19 2.13
N LYS A 120 19.38 12.39 1.77
CA LYS A 120 20.61 12.16 2.55
C LYS A 120 20.34 11.67 3.97
N LYS A 121 19.28 10.89 4.15
CA LYS A 121 18.92 10.21 5.39
C LYS A 121 19.51 8.80 5.41
N GLU A 122 19.55 8.21 6.60
CA GLU A 122 19.84 6.79 6.75
C GLU A 122 18.82 5.95 5.98
N LEU A 123 19.29 4.86 5.35
CA LEU A 123 18.41 3.99 4.54
C LEU A 123 17.43 3.20 5.41
N GLU A 124 17.79 2.92 6.66
CA GLU A 124 16.94 2.24 7.63
C GLU A 124 16.36 3.25 8.62
N HIS A 125 15.06 3.14 8.90
CA HIS A 125 14.40 3.98 9.89
C HIS A 125 14.81 3.59 11.32
N VAL A 126 14.85 4.55 12.24
CA VAL A 126 15.19 4.31 13.66
C VAL A 126 14.29 3.24 14.29
N PHE A 127 13.03 3.21 13.89
CA PHE A 127 12.10 2.11 14.20
C PHE A 127 12.26 0.97 13.19
N SER A 128 13.37 0.24 13.33
CA SER A 128 13.85 -0.81 12.43
C SER A 128 12.88 -1.98 12.25
N SER A 129 13.22 -2.91 11.35
CA SER A 129 12.41 -4.11 11.13
C SER A 129 12.35 -5.03 12.35
N GLU A 130 13.43 -5.10 13.14
CA GLU A 130 13.51 -5.86 14.39
C GLU A 130 12.64 -5.22 15.48
N LEU A 131 12.71 -3.89 15.62
CA LEU A 131 11.89 -3.17 16.59
C LEU A 131 10.41 -3.24 16.22
N LEU A 132 10.07 -3.17 14.92
CA LEU A 132 8.72 -3.38 14.44
C LEU A 132 8.24 -4.80 14.76
N ALA A 133 9.05 -5.82 14.46
CA ALA A 133 8.70 -7.21 14.75
C ALA A 133 8.49 -7.44 16.25
N GLN A 134 9.35 -6.86 17.10
CA GLN A 134 9.19 -6.90 18.56
C GLN A 134 7.88 -6.24 18.99
N PHE A 135 7.57 -5.06 18.46
CA PHE A 135 6.31 -4.36 18.74
C PHE A 135 5.08 -5.21 18.37
N LEU A 136 5.10 -5.88 17.22
CA LEU A 136 4.01 -6.78 16.81
C LEU A 136 3.92 -8.02 17.70
N MET A 137 5.05 -8.55 18.18
CA MET A 137 5.08 -9.67 19.13
C MET A 137 4.51 -9.30 20.49
N GLU A 138 4.91 -8.16 21.05
CA GLU A 138 4.46 -7.66 22.36
C GLU A 138 2.96 -7.36 22.33
N ASN A 139 2.47 -6.81 21.22
CA ASN A 139 1.05 -6.66 20.98
C ASN A 139 0.46 -7.99 20.47
N LYS A 140 0.23 -8.95 21.39
CA LYS A 140 -0.21 -10.34 21.14
C LYS A 140 -1.18 -10.54 19.96
N ARG A 141 -2.07 -9.57 19.72
CA ARG A 141 -3.02 -9.52 18.59
C ARG A 141 -2.35 -9.58 17.20
N PHE A 142 -1.13 -9.10 17.06
CA PHE A 142 -0.39 -8.96 15.81
C PHE A 142 0.83 -9.88 15.71
N SER A 143 1.10 -10.69 16.74
CA SER A 143 2.30 -11.53 16.86
C SER A 143 2.55 -12.43 15.64
N GLN A 144 1.48 -12.93 15.02
CA GLN A 144 1.54 -13.74 13.80
C GLN A 144 2.19 -13.02 12.59
N TYR A 145 2.22 -11.69 12.57
CA TYR A 145 2.80 -10.90 11.48
C TYR A 145 4.26 -10.50 11.75
N ALA A 146 4.78 -10.67 12.97
CA ALA A 146 6.13 -10.26 13.32
C ALA A 146 7.21 -10.95 12.47
N LYS A 147 7.00 -12.24 12.17
CA LYS A 147 7.92 -13.01 11.32
C LYS A 147 7.96 -12.44 9.91
N VAL A 148 6.80 -12.21 9.29
CA VAL A 148 6.74 -11.78 7.89
C VAL A 148 7.29 -10.37 7.69
N VAL A 149 7.07 -9.43 8.62
CA VAL A 149 7.65 -8.08 8.48
C VAL A 149 9.17 -8.10 8.63
N ARG A 150 9.70 -8.94 9.52
CA ARG A 150 11.15 -9.08 9.73
C ARG A 150 11.83 -9.76 8.53
N GLU A 151 11.26 -10.86 8.04
CA GLU A 151 11.83 -11.60 6.89
C GLU A 151 11.80 -10.77 5.60
N ASN A 152 10.87 -9.82 5.50
CA ASN A 152 10.84 -8.87 4.40
C ASN A 152 11.61 -7.57 4.69
N GLU A 153 12.22 -7.42 5.86
CA GLU A 153 12.99 -6.24 6.27
C GLU A 153 12.18 -4.93 6.14
N LEU A 154 10.91 -4.97 6.56
CA LEU A 154 10.04 -3.80 6.61
C LEU A 154 10.22 -3.07 7.93
N ASP A 155 10.64 -1.81 7.86
CA ASP A 155 10.65 -0.92 9.02
C ASP A 155 9.27 -0.29 9.28
N GLY A 156 9.13 0.40 10.41
CA GLY A 156 7.85 0.96 10.81
C GLY A 156 7.30 2.05 9.89
N GLU A 157 8.17 2.87 9.29
CA GLU A 157 7.73 3.88 8.32
C GLU A 157 7.20 3.19 7.06
N MET A 158 7.92 2.18 6.55
CA MET A 158 7.48 1.39 5.39
C MET A 158 6.12 0.76 5.63
N LEU A 159 5.91 0.08 6.78
CA LEU A 159 4.63 -0.57 7.06
C LEU A 159 3.50 0.45 7.20
N LEU A 160 3.75 1.64 7.76
CA LEU A 160 2.73 2.68 7.85
C LEU A 160 2.29 3.17 6.45
N LEU A 161 3.25 3.35 5.55
CA LEU A 161 3.07 3.83 4.18
C LEU A 161 2.55 2.76 3.21
N ALA A 162 2.67 1.48 3.57
CA ALA A 162 2.27 0.38 2.73
C ALA A 162 0.81 0.51 2.23
N SER A 163 0.63 0.22 0.95
CA SER A 163 -0.68 0.13 0.29
C SER A 163 -1.44 -1.12 0.72
N ASP A 164 -2.75 -1.14 0.48
CA ASP A 164 -3.61 -2.29 0.78
C ASP A 164 -3.13 -3.58 0.09
N ASP A 165 -2.52 -3.44 -1.08
CA ASP A 165 -1.92 -4.54 -1.84
C ASP A 165 -0.70 -5.14 -1.12
N VAL A 166 0.18 -4.29 -0.59
CA VAL A 166 1.34 -4.75 0.21
C VAL A 166 0.86 -5.45 1.48
N TYR A 167 -0.13 -4.90 2.19
CA TYR A 167 -0.71 -5.56 3.36
C TYR A 167 -1.32 -6.93 3.03
N ARG A 168 -1.99 -7.03 1.88
CA ARG A 168 -2.54 -8.30 1.40
C ARG A 168 -1.44 -9.30 1.05
N ASP A 169 -0.35 -8.86 0.42
CA ASP A 169 0.80 -9.70 0.07
C ASP A 169 1.55 -10.18 1.34
N LEU A 170 1.48 -9.43 2.46
CA LEU A 170 1.94 -9.84 3.79
C LEU A 170 0.96 -10.77 4.54
N GLY A 171 -0.22 -11.08 3.97
CA GLY A 171 -1.25 -11.88 4.61
C GLY A 171 -2.01 -11.16 5.73
N ILE A 172 -1.98 -9.83 5.76
CA ILE A 172 -2.66 -9.00 6.76
C ILE A 172 -4.01 -8.57 6.19
N SER A 173 -5.10 -8.94 6.88
CA SER A 173 -6.44 -8.51 6.44
C SER A 173 -6.68 -7.03 6.69
N SER A 174 -7.63 -6.44 5.96
CA SER A 174 -7.97 -5.00 6.05
C SER A 174 -8.31 -4.54 7.47
N LEU A 175 -9.00 -5.36 8.26
CA LEU A 175 -9.28 -5.05 9.67
C LEU A 175 -7.98 -4.95 10.48
N TYR A 176 -7.07 -5.90 10.32
CA TYR A 176 -5.78 -5.88 11.03
C TYR A 176 -4.87 -4.77 10.55
N GLN A 177 -4.88 -4.44 9.26
CA GLN A 177 -4.17 -3.29 8.71
C GLN A 177 -4.58 -1.99 9.43
N VAL A 178 -5.89 -1.70 9.52
CA VAL A 178 -6.39 -0.49 10.20
C VAL A 178 -5.93 -0.45 11.66
N LEU A 179 -6.01 -1.59 12.36
CA LEU A 179 -5.60 -1.69 13.76
C LEU A 179 -4.08 -1.52 13.94
N ILE A 180 -3.27 -2.11 13.06
CA ILE A 180 -1.81 -2.00 13.08
C ILE A 180 -1.41 -0.55 12.82
N LYS A 181 -1.92 0.08 11.75
CA LYS A 181 -1.62 1.49 11.42
C LYS A 181 -1.89 2.41 12.61
N LYS A 182 -3.05 2.26 13.25
CA LYS A 182 -3.42 3.06 14.43
C LYS A 182 -2.46 2.90 15.61
N GLU A 183 -2.01 1.69 15.91
CA GLU A 183 -1.07 1.46 17.01
C GLU A 183 0.36 1.89 16.64
N LEU A 184 0.73 1.72 15.37
CA LEU A 184 2.03 2.12 14.84
C LEU A 184 2.20 3.65 14.79
N GLU A 185 1.17 4.39 14.37
CA GLU A 185 1.15 5.87 14.40
C GLU A 185 1.33 6.41 15.83
N LYS A 186 0.76 5.74 16.84
CA LYS A 186 1.00 6.11 18.24
C LYS A 186 2.45 5.85 18.61
N LYS A 187 2.98 4.69 18.22
CA LYS A 187 4.34 4.29 18.59
C LYS A 187 5.41 5.15 17.95
N LEU A 188 5.21 5.56 16.70
CA LEU A 188 6.17 6.38 15.96
C LEU A 188 6.24 7.82 16.46
N LYS A 189 5.25 8.32 17.20
CA LYS A 189 5.34 9.63 17.87
C LYS A 189 6.38 9.66 19.01
N ASP A 190 6.83 8.50 19.46
CA ASP A 190 7.87 8.39 20.49
C ASP A 190 9.29 8.54 19.91
N PHE A 191 9.44 8.64 18.58
CA PHE A 191 10.70 8.72 17.84
C PHE A 191 10.80 10.07 17.10
#